data_AF-A0A1E2SID3-F1
#
_entry.id   AF-A0A1E2SID3-F1
#
_cell.length_a   1.000
_cell.length_b   1.000
_cell.length_c   1.000
_cell.angle_alpha   90.00
_cell.angle_beta   90.00
_cell.angle_gamma   90.00
#
_symmetry.space_group_name_H-M   'P 1'
#
loop_
_entity.id
_entity.type
_entity.pdbx_description
1 polymer ?
#
loop_
_entity_poly.entity_id
_entity_poly.type
_entity_poly.pdbx_seq_one_letter_code
_entity_poly.pdbx_strand_id
1 'polypeptide(L)'
;MIRSKDKAVVVRKLSELRADLERVGDLPTSSQTLDQWMRYWIENVASKRVRPNTLAGYRSIVDRHIIPNIGRVKLDKLSAEHVRRMQASVIEAASSSYALNAHRVLAKALTDAEREGRVTRNVAKLLDAPRRGRTELNALTVQEAIQVIALCVDAFAADVYDPEPARWATYLLTGARRGEILGLERDRVGEYLDLSWQLQRIGDVFHCAG
;
A
#
# COMPACT_ATOMS: atom_id res chain seq x y z
N MET A 1 20.71 -27.22 20.36
CA MET A 1 21.52 -28.32 20.89
C MET A 1 20.57 -29.43 21.32
N ILE A 2 20.52 -30.56 20.60
CA ILE A 2 19.65 -31.69 20.96
C ILE A 2 20.42 -32.56 21.95
N ARG A 3 19.84 -32.80 23.12
CA ARG A 3 20.40 -33.72 24.13
C ARG A 3 19.41 -34.87 24.32
N SER A 4 19.83 -36.09 24.02
CA SER A 4 19.12 -37.34 24.31
C SER A 4 20.14 -38.39 24.75
N LYS A 5 19.76 -39.28 25.66
CA LYS A 5 20.61 -40.40 26.12
C LYS A 5 20.77 -41.50 25.06
N ASP A 6 19.94 -41.49 24.03
CA ASP A 6 19.89 -42.55 23.03
C ASP A 6 20.50 -42.11 21.69
N LYS A 7 21.63 -42.73 21.32
CA LYS A 7 22.42 -42.42 20.13
C LYS A 7 21.59 -42.60 18.85
N ALA A 8 20.68 -43.58 18.80
CA ALA A 8 19.85 -43.83 17.63
C ALA A 8 18.85 -42.68 17.39
N VAL A 9 18.28 -42.13 18.47
CA VAL A 9 17.35 -41.00 18.42
C VAL A 9 18.07 -39.72 17.99
N VAL A 10 19.30 -39.50 18.48
CA VAL A 10 20.10 -38.34 18.06
C VAL A 10 20.44 -38.43 16.58
N VAL A 11 20.92 -39.58 16.09
CA VAL A 11 21.28 -39.77 14.68
C VAL A 11 20.07 -39.58 13.77
N ARG A 12 18.90 -40.12 14.13
CA ARG A 12 17.66 -39.94 13.37
C ARG A 12 17.20 -38.48 13.33
N LYS A 13 17.24 -37.78 14.46
CA LYS A 13 16.84 -36.37 14.54
C LYS A 13 17.82 -35.46 13.79
N LEU A 14 19.09 -35.84 13.76
CA LEU A 14 20.14 -35.16 13.01
C LEU A 14 20.00 -35.44 11.50
N SER A 15 19.61 -36.65 11.08
CA SER A 15 19.30 -36.95 9.68
C SER A 15 18.02 -36.27 9.20
N GLU A 16 16.98 -36.17 10.05
CA GLU A 16 15.75 -35.43 9.73
C GLU A 16 16.04 -33.92 9.57
N LEU A 17 16.85 -33.32 10.46
CA LEU A 17 17.28 -31.93 10.33
C LEU A 17 18.18 -31.69 9.11
N ARG A 18 19.05 -32.66 8.76
CA ARG A 18 19.88 -32.60 7.55
C ARG A 18 19.04 -32.71 6.28
N ALA A 19 18.07 -33.62 6.24
CA ALA A 19 17.14 -33.75 5.13
C ALA A 19 16.25 -32.50 4.99
N ASP A 20 15.86 -31.88 6.11
CA ASP A 20 15.15 -30.60 6.10
C ASP A 20 16.02 -29.44 5.60
N LEU A 21 17.32 -29.42 5.93
CA LEU A 21 18.28 -28.44 5.40
C LEU A 21 18.56 -28.66 3.90
N GLU A 22 18.76 -29.90 3.47
CA GLU A 22 18.98 -30.28 2.07
C GLU A 22 17.75 -30.00 1.20
N ARG A 23 16.54 -30.18 1.74
CA ARG A 23 15.27 -29.86 1.06
C ARG A 23 15.02 -28.35 0.93
N VAL A 24 15.54 -27.55 1.86
CA VAL A 24 15.30 -26.10 1.90
C VAL A 24 16.37 -25.31 1.13
N GLY A 25 17.50 -25.94 0.78
CA GLY A 25 18.63 -25.26 0.15
C GLY A 25 19.38 -24.42 1.17
N ASP A 26 20.69 -24.36 0.99
CA ASP A 26 21.63 -23.70 1.89
C ASP A 26 21.40 -22.18 1.89
N LEU A 27 20.46 -21.70 2.71
CA LEU A 27 20.21 -20.27 2.91
C LEU A 27 21.47 -19.68 3.56
N PRO A 28 22.22 -18.78 2.88
CA PRO A 28 23.38 -18.18 3.48
C PRO A 28 22.97 -17.48 4.76
N THR A 29 23.47 -17.99 5.89
CA THR A 29 23.22 -17.50 7.23
C THR A 29 23.95 -16.16 7.41
N SER A 30 23.34 -15.10 6.87
CA SER A 30 23.54 -13.71 7.25
C SER A 30 22.16 -13.05 7.11
N SER A 31 21.33 -13.33 8.11
CA SER A 31 19.89 -13.07 8.15
C SER A 31 19.58 -11.59 7.91
N GLN A 32 19.29 -11.22 6.66
CA GLN A 32 18.81 -9.90 6.28
C GLN A 32 17.60 -9.54 7.16
N THR A 33 17.57 -8.31 7.66
CA THR A 33 16.40 -7.82 8.41
C THR A 33 15.23 -7.56 7.46
N LEU A 34 14.02 -7.53 7.99
CA LEU A 34 12.85 -7.16 7.21
C LEU A 34 13.02 -5.76 6.60
N ASP A 35 13.60 -4.79 7.33
CA ASP A 35 13.91 -3.46 6.82
C ASP A 35 14.79 -3.50 5.57
N GLN A 36 15.93 -4.19 5.65
CA GLN A 36 16.85 -4.35 4.52
C GLN A 36 16.15 -5.01 3.32
N TRP A 37 15.32 -6.03 3.56
CA TRP A 37 14.55 -6.67 2.52
C TRP A 37 13.50 -5.75 1.89
N MET A 38 12.73 -5.02 2.70
CA MET A 38 11.67 -4.15 2.20
C MET A 38 12.24 -3.00 1.36
N ARG A 39 13.38 -2.43 1.76
CA ARG A 39 14.09 -1.40 0.97
C ARG A 39 14.55 -1.97 -0.38
N TYR A 40 15.24 -3.10 -0.37
CA TYR A 40 15.65 -3.79 -1.60
C TYR A 40 14.44 -4.10 -2.49
N TRP A 41 13.36 -4.63 -1.92
CA TRP A 41 12.16 -5.02 -2.64
C TRP A 41 11.49 -3.81 -3.31
N ILE A 42 11.38 -2.68 -2.62
CA ILE A 42 10.84 -1.44 -3.19
C ILE A 42 11.68 -0.99 -4.39
N GLU A 43 13.00 -0.95 -4.25
CA GLU A 43 13.90 -0.37 -5.25
C GLU A 43 14.14 -1.27 -6.46
N ASN A 44 14.20 -2.59 -6.25
CA ASN A 44 14.69 -3.52 -7.26
C ASN A 44 13.60 -4.45 -7.83
N VAL A 45 12.52 -4.69 -7.08
CA VAL A 45 11.47 -5.65 -7.44
C VAL A 45 10.17 -4.95 -7.75
N ALA A 46 9.63 -4.17 -6.81
CA ALA A 46 8.35 -3.48 -6.94
C ALA A 46 8.44 -2.37 -8.00
N SER A 47 9.50 -1.57 -8.00
CA SER A 47 9.72 -0.46 -8.95
C SER A 47 9.59 -0.86 -10.42
N LYS A 48 9.99 -2.09 -10.77
CA LYS A 48 9.95 -2.63 -12.14
C LYS A 48 8.58 -3.17 -12.54
N ARG A 49 7.68 -3.38 -11.57
CA ARG A 49 6.40 -4.10 -11.77
C ARG A 49 5.17 -3.25 -11.51
N VAL A 50 5.27 -2.18 -10.71
CA VAL A 50 4.13 -1.35 -10.33
C VAL A 50 4.26 0.07 -10.88
N ARG A 51 3.12 0.73 -11.11
CA ARG A 51 3.07 2.13 -11.51
C ARG A 51 3.68 3.03 -10.42
N PRO A 52 4.22 4.20 -10.78
CA PRO A 52 4.87 5.10 -9.83
C PRO A 52 4.03 5.46 -8.59
N ASN A 53 2.74 5.73 -8.77
CA ASN A 53 1.83 6.04 -7.65
C ASN A 53 1.61 4.85 -6.71
N THR A 54 1.54 3.64 -7.26
CA THR A 54 1.48 2.44 -6.44
C THR A 54 2.78 2.24 -5.66
N LEU A 55 3.94 2.50 -6.29
CA LEU A 55 5.24 2.42 -5.63
C LEU A 55 5.37 3.44 -4.49
N ALA A 56 4.94 4.69 -4.72
CA ALA A 56 4.90 5.73 -3.69
C ALA A 56 4.01 5.33 -2.52
N GLY A 57 2.83 4.75 -2.79
CA GLY A 57 1.95 4.18 -1.77
C GLY A 57 2.62 3.05 -0.99
N TYR A 58 3.31 2.13 -1.67
CA TYR A 58 4.08 1.07 -1.01
C TYR A 58 5.16 1.64 -0.08
N ARG A 59 5.99 2.59 -0.57
CA ARG A 59 7.01 3.27 0.24
C ARG A 59 6.42 3.89 1.50
N SER A 60 5.35 4.68 1.35
CA SER A 60 4.67 5.32 2.47
C SER A 60 4.22 4.31 3.54
N ILE A 61 3.61 3.20 3.12
CA ILE A 61 3.16 2.14 4.04
C ILE A 61 4.37 1.46 4.72
N VAL A 62 5.42 1.19 3.96
CA VAL A 62 6.64 0.54 4.45
C VAL A 62 7.30 1.38 5.54
N ASP A 63 7.56 2.65 5.24
CA ASP A 63 8.29 3.57 6.11
C ASP A 63 7.47 3.97 7.34
N ARG A 64 6.16 4.16 7.19
CA ARG A 64 5.30 4.63 8.30
C ARG A 64 4.83 3.51 9.23
N HIS A 65 4.69 2.28 8.72
CA HIS A 65 3.97 1.23 9.45
C HIS A 65 4.69 -0.10 9.54
N ILE A 66 5.39 -0.55 8.49
CA ILE A 66 6.05 -1.87 8.52
C ILE A 66 7.39 -1.79 9.23
N ILE A 67 8.28 -0.90 8.78
CA ILE A 67 9.64 -0.76 9.33
C ILE A 67 9.62 -0.37 10.81
N PRO A 68 8.82 0.63 11.25
CA PRO A 68 8.81 1.04 12.66
C PRO A 68 8.37 -0.07 13.62
N ASN A 69 7.48 -0.97 13.18
CA ASN A 69 6.93 -2.03 14.02
C ASN A 69 7.78 -3.30 14.01
N ILE A 70 8.22 -3.76 12.83
CA ILE A 70 8.82 -5.08 12.64
C ILE A 70 10.08 -5.07 11.76
N GLY A 71 10.57 -3.90 11.33
CA GLY A 71 11.72 -3.79 10.42
C GLY A 71 13.02 -4.38 10.97
N ARG A 72 13.21 -4.35 12.29
CA ARG A 72 14.41 -4.90 12.97
C ARG A 72 14.41 -6.43 13.06
N VAL A 73 13.26 -7.07 12.83
CA VAL A 73 13.14 -8.52 12.90
C VAL A 73 13.83 -9.14 11.70
N LYS A 74 14.63 -10.17 11.95
CA LYS A 74 15.28 -10.96 10.89
C LYS A 74 14.24 -11.76 10.12
N LEU A 75 14.39 -11.89 8.80
CA LEU A 75 13.42 -12.58 7.95
C LEU A 75 13.13 -14.03 8.40
N ASP A 76 14.16 -14.76 8.84
CA ASP A 76 14.06 -16.14 9.35
C ASP A 76 13.37 -16.25 10.72
N LYS A 77 13.31 -15.14 11.48
CA LYS A 77 12.62 -15.03 12.78
C LYS A 77 11.29 -14.32 12.70
N LEU A 78 10.86 -13.89 11.51
CA LEU A 78 9.55 -13.28 11.35
C LEU A 78 8.49 -14.31 11.69
N SER A 79 7.55 -13.92 12.56
CA SER A 79 6.56 -14.82 13.15
C SER A 79 5.17 -14.22 13.02
N ALA A 80 4.17 -15.06 13.20
CA ALA A 80 2.77 -14.64 13.21
C ALA A 80 2.51 -13.53 14.26
N GLU A 81 3.15 -13.64 15.42
CA GLU A 81 3.01 -12.68 16.51
C GLU A 81 3.51 -11.28 16.11
N HIS A 82 4.66 -11.19 15.44
CA HIS A 82 5.19 -9.93 14.93
C HIS A 82 4.20 -9.24 13.97
N VAL A 83 3.61 -10.01 13.05
CA VAL A 83 2.65 -9.48 12.08
C VAL A 83 1.35 -9.04 12.76
N ARG A 84 0.84 -9.80 13.74
CA ARG A 84 -0.35 -9.39 14.53
C ARG A 84 -0.09 -8.11 15.31
N ARG A 85 1.09 -7.96 15.92
CA ARG A 85 1.49 -6.75 16.65
C ARG A 85 1.55 -5.53 15.73
N MET A 86 2.14 -5.69 14.54
CA MET A 86 2.14 -4.63 13.52
C MET A 86 0.71 -4.25 13.13
N GLN A 87 -0.17 -5.22 12.84
CA GLN A 87 -1.56 -4.94 12.49
C GLN A 87 -2.28 -4.15 13.60
N ALA A 88 -2.14 -4.57 14.85
CA ALA A 88 -2.75 -3.88 15.99
C ALA A 88 -2.25 -2.43 16.11
N SER A 89 -0.94 -2.22 16.04
CA SER A 89 -0.36 -0.86 16.07
C SER A 89 -0.86 0.03 14.92
N VAL A 90 -1.02 -0.52 13.70
CA VAL A 90 -1.52 0.26 12.57
C VAL A 90 -3.02 0.56 12.68
N ILE A 91 -3.80 -0.33 13.28
CA ILE A 91 -5.22 -0.08 13.58
C ILE A 91 -5.34 1.08 14.56
N GLU A 92 -4.56 1.06 15.65
CA GLU A 92 -4.56 2.11 16.68
C GLU A 92 -4.07 3.46 16.14
N ALA A 93 -2.99 3.46 15.34
CA ALA A 93 -2.40 4.70 14.83
C ALA A 93 -3.13 5.29 13.61
N ALA A 94 -3.94 4.50 12.91
CA ALA A 94 -4.60 4.93 11.68
C ALA A 94 -6.00 4.32 11.55
N SER A 95 -6.13 3.19 10.85
CA SER A 95 -7.43 2.53 10.64
C SER A 95 -7.27 1.07 10.22
N SER A 96 -8.35 0.30 10.36
CA SER A 96 -8.39 -1.10 9.89
C SER A 96 -8.15 -1.23 8.39
N SER A 97 -8.63 -0.27 7.59
CA SER A 97 -8.34 -0.22 6.15
C SER A 97 -6.85 0.01 5.87
N TYR A 98 -6.18 0.82 6.69
CA TYR A 98 -4.73 1.04 6.56
C TYR A 98 -3.92 -0.19 6.98
N ALA A 99 -4.33 -0.86 8.06
CA ALA A 99 -3.72 -2.11 8.51
C ALA A 99 -3.86 -3.23 7.46
N LEU A 100 -5.01 -3.30 6.79
CA LEU A 100 -5.21 -4.21 5.64
C LEU A 100 -4.24 -3.89 4.50
N ASN A 101 -4.03 -2.62 4.17
CA ASN A 101 -3.06 -2.22 3.14
C ASN A 101 -1.63 -2.61 3.54
N ALA A 102 -1.24 -2.37 4.79
CA ALA A 102 0.06 -2.79 5.33
C ALA A 102 0.25 -4.32 5.27
N HIS A 103 -0.78 -5.08 5.67
CA HIS A 103 -0.78 -6.54 5.56
C HIS A 103 -0.57 -6.98 4.10
N ARG A 104 -1.31 -6.39 3.14
CA ARG A 104 -1.21 -6.74 1.71
C ARG A 104 0.16 -6.45 1.13
N VAL A 105 0.75 -5.30 1.46
CA VAL A 105 2.10 -4.93 1.02
C VAL A 105 3.13 -5.92 1.59
N LEU A 106 3.06 -6.21 2.89
CA LEU A 106 3.93 -7.20 3.53
C LEU A 106 3.78 -8.59 2.90
N ALA A 107 2.54 -9.06 2.70
CA ALA A 107 2.28 -10.36 2.10
C ALA A 107 2.79 -10.44 0.66
N LYS A 108 2.72 -9.35 -0.12
CA LYS A 108 3.29 -9.30 -1.45
C LYS A 108 4.82 -9.38 -1.41
N ALA A 109 5.45 -8.55 -0.58
CA ALA A 109 6.91 -8.55 -0.42
C ALA A 109 7.44 -9.91 0.06
N LEU A 110 6.76 -10.57 1.01
CA LEU A 110 7.16 -11.90 1.48
C LEU A 110 6.90 -13.01 0.44
N THR A 111 5.95 -12.83 -0.48
CA THR A 111 5.79 -13.76 -1.61
C THR A 111 6.95 -13.64 -2.59
N ASP A 112 7.42 -12.41 -2.85
CA ASP A 112 8.62 -12.23 -3.67
C ASP A 112 9.87 -12.74 -2.94
N ALA A 113 9.96 -12.57 -1.61
CA ALA A 113 11.05 -13.14 -0.80
C ALA A 113 11.07 -14.67 -0.85
N GLU A 114 9.89 -15.31 -0.80
CA GLU A 114 9.74 -16.76 -0.90
C GLU A 114 10.18 -17.26 -2.28
N ARG A 115 9.82 -16.54 -3.35
CA ARG A 115 10.27 -16.85 -4.73
C ARG A 115 11.77 -16.69 -4.92
N GLU A 116 12.38 -15.71 -4.25
CA GLU A 116 13.84 -15.52 -4.24
C GLU A 116 14.57 -16.46 -3.27
N GLY A 117 13.85 -17.35 -2.58
CA GLY A 117 14.45 -18.24 -1.59
C GLY A 117 15.09 -17.48 -0.43
N ARG A 118 14.52 -16.36 0.03
CA ARG A 118 14.99 -15.61 1.22
C ARG A 118 14.24 -16.01 2.49
N VAL A 119 13.03 -16.53 2.32
CA VAL A 119 12.19 -17.07 3.39
C VAL A 119 11.67 -18.43 2.95
N THR A 120 11.51 -19.34 3.91
CA THR A 120 10.96 -20.68 3.66
C THR A 120 9.47 -20.68 3.38
N ARG A 121 8.75 -19.69 3.95
CA ARG A 121 7.31 -19.53 3.77
C ARG A 121 6.88 -18.10 4.01
N ASN A 122 5.81 -17.70 3.34
CA ASN A 122 5.17 -16.41 3.60
C ASN A 122 4.31 -16.43 4.87
N VAL A 123 4.86 -15.89 5.97
CA VAL A 123 4.19 -15.83 7.29
C VAL A 123 2.93 -14.97 7.28
N ALA A 124 2.88 -13.91 6.45
CA ALA A 124 1.71 -13.03 6.41
C ALA A 124 0.47 -13.73 5.81
N LYS A 125 0.65 -14.62 4.84
CA LYS A 125 -0.44 -15.42 4.25
C LYS A 125 -1.03 -16.47 5.19
N LEU A 126 -0.33 -16.83 6.26
CA LEU A 126 -0.82 -17.75 7.28
C LEU A 126 -1.77 -17.08 8.28
N LEU A 127 -1.93 -15.77 8.18
CA LEU A 127 -2.76 -14.98 9.07
C LEU A 127 -3.96 -14.41 8.35
N ASP A 128 -5.05 -14.27 9.09
CA ASP A 128 -6.19 -13.49 8.64
C ASP A 128 -5.78 -12.04 8.41
N ALA A 129 -6.14 -11.51 7.25
CA ALA A 129 -5.95 -10.11 6.96
C ALA A 129 -6.95 -9.26 7.76
N PRO A 130 -6.57 -8.05 8.20
CA PRO A 130 -7.51 -7.12 8.85
C PRO A 130 -8.73 -6.86 7.96
N ARG A 131 -9.91 -6.74 8.55
CA ARG A 131 -11.12 -6.42 7.78
C ARG A 131 -11.05 -4.98 7.29
N ARG A 132 -11.50 -4.72 6.07
CA ARG A 132 -11.66 -3.35 5.59
C ARG A 132 -12.66 -2.64 6.51
N GLY A 133 -12.25 -1.53 7.12
CA GLY A 133 -13.15 -0.71 7.91
C GLY A 133 -14.20 -0.08 7.00
N ARG A 134 -15.43 0.05 7.50
CA ARG A 134 -16.45 0.85 6.82
C ARG A 134 -16.11 2.32 7.05
N THR A 135 -15.79 3.04 5.98
CA THR A 135 -15.65 4.49 6.04
C THR A 135 -17.03 5.06 5.75
N GLU A 136 -17.58 5.80 6.71
CA GLU A 136 -18.72 6.67 6.44
C GLU A 136 -18.20 7.85 5.64
N LEU A 137 -18.66 7.96 4.40
CA LEU A 137 -18.36 9.11 3.57
C LEU A 137 -19.37 10.19 3.93
N ASN A 138 -18.90 11.32 4.44
CA ASN A 138 -19.73 12.51 4.60
C ASN A 138 -19.96 13.11 3.21
N ALA A 139 -20.91 12.54 2.49
CA ALA A 139 -21.35 13.02 1.19
C ALA A 139 -22.31 14.18 1.36
N LEU A 140 -22.25 15.15 0.44
CA LEU A 140 -23.24 16.21 0.35
C LEU A 140 -24.62 15.62 0.05
N THR A 141 -25.63 16.10 0.76
CA THR A 141 -27.03 15.92 0.40
C THR A 141 -27.35 16.68 -0.89
N VAL A 142 -28.47 16.34 -1.54
CA VAL A 142 -28.94 17.05 -2.73
C VAL A 142 -29.16 18.53 -2.43
N GLN A 143 -29.73 18.85 -1.27
CA GLN A 143 -29.99 20.22 -0.83
C GLN A 143 -28.68 20.99 -0.61
N GLU A 144 -27.69 20.39 0.03
CA GLU A 144 -26.36 21.01 0.20
C GLU A 144 -25.66 21.20 -1.16
N ALA A 145 -25.78 20.25 -2.08
CA ALA A 145 -25.23 20.39 -3.42
C ALA A 145 -25.88 21.55 -4.20
N ILE A 146 -27.21 21.72 -4.10
CA ILE A 146 -27.94 22.86 -4.68
C ILE A 146 -27.45 24.18 -4.06
N GLN A 147 -27.27 24.23 -2.74
CA GLN A 147 -26.75 25.42 -2.06
C GLN A 147 -25.34 25.78 -2.53
N VAL A 148 -24.45 24.79 -2.68
CA VAL A 148 -23.10 25.01 -3.21
C VAL A 148 -23.16 25.57 -4.64
N ILE A 149 -24.04 25.05 -5.50
CA ILE A 149 -24.21 25.57 -6.86
C ILE A 149 -24.72 27.02 -6.84
N ALA A 150 -25.67 27.35 -5.97
CA ALA A 150 -26.18 28.72 -5.82
C ALA A 150 -25.06 29.69 -5.41
N LEU A 151 -24.23 29.31 -4.43
CA LEU A 151 -23.06 30.10 -4.03
C LEU A 151 -22.04 30.28 -5.18
N CYS A 152 -21.89 29.28 -6.06
CA CYS A 152 -21.03 29.41 -7.23
C CYS A 152 -21.59 30.46 -8.22
N VAL A 153 -22.91 30.47 -8.44
CA VAL A 153 -23.57 31.46 -9.31
C VAL A 153 -23.37 32.88 -8.77
N ASP A 154 -23.57 33.08 -7.47
CA ASP A 154 -23.36 34.37 -6.82
C ASP A 154 -21.89 34.82 -6.95
N ALA A 155 -20.94 33.90 -6.83
CA ALA A 155 -19.51 34.18 -6.99
C ALA A 155 -19.15 34.58 -8.43
N PHE A 156 -19.76 33.93 -9.45
CA PHE A 156 -19.55 34.33 -10.85
C PHE A 156 -20.11 35.73 -11.14
N ALA A 157 -21.16 36.14 -10.44
CA ALA A 157 -21.74 37.48 -10.57
C ALA A 157 -20.90 38.59 -9.92
N ALA A 158 -20.02 38.24 -8.98
CA ALA A 158 -19.21 39.20 -8.21
C ALA A 158 -18.00 39.78 -8.96
N ASP A 159 -17.73 39.35 -10.20
CA ASP A 159 -16.62 39.78 -11.07
C ASP A 159 -15.22 39.70 -10.42
N VAL A 160 -15.06 38.81 -9.43
CA VAL A 160 -13.77 38.47 -8.83
C VAL A 160 -13.29 37.17 -9.47
N TYR A 161 -12.05 37.18 -9.99
CA TYR A 161 -11.45 35.97 -10.54
C TYR A 161 -11.07 34.99 -9.43
N ASP A 162 -11.94 34.00 -9.19
CA ASP A 162 -11.68 32.84 -8.34
C ASP A 162 -11.99 31.53 -9.13
N PRO A 163 -11.01 30.61 -9.28
CA PRO A 163 -11.24 29.35 -9.98
C PRO A 163 -12.04 28.31 -9.17
N GLU A 164 -12.18 28.47 -7.84
CA GLU A 164 -12.83 27.46 -7.00
C GLU A 164 -14.34 27.29 -7.29
N PRO A 165 -15.15 28.35 -7.46
CA PRO A 165 -16.56 28.21 -7.86
C PRO A 165 -16.74 27.41 -9.16
N ALA A 166 -15.90 27.66 -10.17
CA ALA A 166 -15.93 26.92 -11.44
C ALA A 166 -15.60 25.43 -11.23
N ARG A 167 -14.61 25.12 -10.38
CA ARG A 167 -14.26 23.73 -10.04
C ARG A 167 -15.40 23.01 -9.33
N TRP A 168 -15.98 23.62 -8.30
CA TRP A 168 -17.10 23.04 -7.53
C TRP A 168 -18.34 22.81 -8.39
N ALA A 169 -18.72 23.79 -9.21
CA ALA A 169 -19.82 23.63 -10.16
C ALA A 169 -19.55 22.45 -11.12
N THR A 170 -18.33 22.35 -11.66
CA THR A 170 -17.98 21.26 -12.57
C THR A 170 -17.99 19.89 -11.86
N TYR A 171 -17.49 19.79 -10.62
CA TYR A 171 -17.57 18.55 -9.83
C TYR A 171 -19.01 18.06 -9.67
N LEU A 172 -19.91 18.95 -9.27
CA LEU A 172 -21.29 18.60 -8.96
C LEU A 172 -22.13 18.31 -10.22
N LEU A 173 -21.88 19.02 -11.32
CA LEU A 173 -22.67 18.90 -12.55
C LEU A 173 -22.23 17.72 -13.42
N THR A 174 -20.94 17.36 -13.39
CA THR A 174 -20.39 16.31 -14.27
C THR A 174 -20.10 14.99 -13.55
N GLY A 175 -19.90 15.04 -12.23
CA GLY A 175 -19.41 13.88 -11.46
C GLY A 175 -17.97 13.49 -11.78
N ALA A 176 -17.20 14.35 -12.47
CA ALA A 176 -15.82 14.10 -12.85
C ALA A 176 -14.91 13.98 -11.61
N ARG A 177 -13.88 13.14 -11.71
CA ARG A 177 -12.87 12.99 -10.66
C ARG A 177 -12.01 14.25 -10.59
N ARG A 178 -11.46 14.52 -9.39
CA ARG A 178 -10.50 15.62 -9.15
C ARG A 178 -9.39 15.71 -10.19
N GLY A 179 -8.81 14.58 -10.59
CA GLY A 179 -7.76 14.57 -11.60
C GLY A 179 -8.26 15.02 -12.98
N GLU A 180 -9.47 14.65 -13.36
CA GLU A 180 -10.09 14.98 -14.65
C GLU A 180 -10.35 16.49 -14.73
N ILE A 181 -10.92 17.09 -13.68
CA ILE A 181 -11.17 18.55 -13.65
C ILE A 181 -9.87 19.36 -13.60
N LEU A 182 -8.90 18.93 -12.78
CA LEU A 182 -7.61 19.62 -12.70
C LEU A 182 -6.75 19.46 -13.96
N GLY A 183 -7.00 18.42 -14.75
CA GLY A 183 -6.35 18.17 -16.04
C GLY A 183 -7.10 18.74 -17.24
N LEU A 184 -8.20 19.47 -17.02
CA LEU A 184 -9.01 20.01 -18.09
C LEU A 184 -8.31 21.19 -18.77
N GLU A 185 -8.05 21.06 -20.07
CA GLU A 185 -7.38 22.07 -20.89
C GLU A 185 -8.42 22.90 -21.67
N ARG A 186 -8.07 24.12 -22.07
CA ARG A 186 -9.00 25.05 -22.73
C ARG A 186 -9.57 24.52 -24.05
N ASP A 187 -8.77 23.79 -24.82
CA ASP A 187 -9.14 23.16 -26.10
C ASP A 187 -10.08 21.96 -25.94
N ARG A 188 -10.28 21.48 -24.70
CA ARG A 188 -11.18 20.38 -24.34
C ARG A 188 -12.54 20.85 -23.82
N VAL A 189 -12.77 22.16 -23.84
CA VAL A 189 -14.01 22.80 -23.40
C VAL A 189 -14.70 23.44 -24.61
N GLY A 190 -15.77 22.80 -25.08
CA GLY A 190 -16.61 23.30 -26.17
C GLY A 190 -18.08 23.02 -25.90
N GLU A 191 -18.83 22.60 -26.92
CA GLU A 191 -20.21 22.10 -26.75
C GLU A 191 -20.27 20.86 -25.84
N TYR A 192 -19.17 20.13 -25.75
CA TYR A 192 -18.97 18.99 -24.87
C TYR A 192 -17.71 19.20 -24.03
N LEU A 193 -17.68 18.59 -22.86
CA LEU A 193 -16.49 18.51 -21.99
C LEU A 193 -15.78 17.18 -22.27
N ASP A 194 -14.55 17.23 -22.79
CA ASP A 194 -13.73 16.04 -22.97
C ASP A 194 -12.93 15.72 -21.69
N LEU A 195 -13.42 14.75 -20.92
CA LEU A 195 -12.83 14.26 -19.68
C LEU A 195 -11.94 13.00 -19.86
N SER A 196 -11.48 12.74 -21.09
CA SER A 196 -10.63 11.58 -21.37
C SER A 196 -9.22 11.66 -20.76
N TRP A 197 -8.85 12.79 -20.14
CA TRP A 197 -7.54 13.06 -19.56
C TRP A 197 -7.65 13.46 -18.10
N GLN A 198 -6.63 13.11 -17.32
CA GLN A 198 -6.56 13.51 -15.92
C GLN A 198 -5.14 13.94 -15.53
N LEU A 199 -5.05 14.93 -14.66
CA LEU A 199 -3.81 15.30 -14.01
C LEU A 199 -3.43 14.22 -12.99
N GLN A 200 -2.28 13.59 -13.21
CA GLN A 200 -1.69 12.62 -12.31
C GLN A 200 -0.43 13.21 -11.69
N ARG A 201 -0.29 13.04 -10.37
CA ARG A 201 0.99 13.25 -9.71
C ARG A 201 1.85 12.01 -9.92
N ILE A 202 3.09 12.17 -10.38
CA ILE A 202 4.06 11.08 -10.56
C ILE A 202 5.32 11.49 -9.78
N GLY A 203 5.47 10.98 -8.56
CA GLY A 203 6.52 11.45 -7.64
C GLY A 203 6.31 12.92 -7.26
N ASP A 204 7.30 13.76 -7.53
CA ASP A 204 7.25 15.22 -7.29
C ASP A 204 6.87 16.03 -8.54
N VAL A 205 6.58 15.37 -9.66
CA VAL A 205 6.22 16.01 -10.93
C VAL A 205 4.75 15.76 -11.24
N PHE A 206 4.07 16.78 -11.76
CA PHE A 206 2.70 16.66 -12.26
C PHE A 206 2.73 16.35 -13.77
N HIS A 207 1.90 15.42 -14.21
CA HIS A 207 1.80 15.03 -15.62
C HIS A 207 0.34 14.78 -16.00
N CYS A 208 -0.06 15.20 -17.20
CA CYS A 208 -1.37 14.85 -17.75
C CYS A 208 -1.27 13.47 -18.41
N ALA A 209 -2.21 12.56 -18.13
CA ALA A 209 -2.25 11.23 -18.71
C ALA A 209 -3.69 10.78 -18.98
N GLY A 210 -3.89 10.15 -20.15
CA GLY A 210 -5.12 9.45 -20.56
C GLY A 210 -5.00 7.94 -20.35
#